data_AF-A0A314Y141-F1
#
_entry.id   AF-A0A314Y141-F1
#
_cell.length_a   1.000
_cell.length_b   1.000
_cell.length_c   1.000
_cell.angle_alpha   90.00
_cell.angle_beta   90.00
_cell.angle_gamma   90.00
#
_symmetry.space_group_name_H-M   'P 1'
#
loop_
_entity.id
_entity.type
_entity.pdbx_description
1 polymer ?
#
loop_
_entity_poly.entity_id
_entity_poly.type
_entity_poly.pdbx_seq_one_letter_code
_entity_poly.pdbx_strand_id
1 'polypeptide(L)'
;MDRCNANLFNLTYLLNIAHYLLLFSLASSCLHLTKLRLVDGCIQEERQALLSFKQHLTDPSGRLSSWAGHHCCHWKGVSCDNRSRRVTKIDLRNTYEDRFFDDADDYGEEWDEAAYEESCLRGNITSSLLSLKHLSYLDLSDNNLQGISILCQLQSLRYLNISFASSDGGIHNCLFNLTNLKKT
;
A
#
# COMPACT_ATOMS: atom_id res chain seq x y z
N MET A 1 -61.60 1.53 -26.34
CA MET A 1 -60.17 1.18 -26.36
C MET A 1 -59.62 1.92 -27.58
N ASP A 2 -58.88 3.03 -27.48
CA ASP A 2 -57.70 3.25 -26.63
C ASP A 2 -57.44 4.75 -26.35
N ARG A 3 -57.23 5.10 -25.08
CA ARG A 3 -56.65 6.38 -24.65
C ARG A 3 -55.14 6.20 -24.53
N CYS A 4 -54.42 6.21 -25.65
CA CYS A 4 -52.97 6.16 -25.64
C CYS A 4 -52.36 7.57 -25.67
N ASN A 5 -51.85 8.00 -24.50
CA ASN A 5 -50.59 8.74 -24.36
C ASN A 5 -50.41 10.08 -25.12
N ALA A 6 -51.24 11.09 -24.83
CA ALA A 6 -50.98 12.47 -25.28
C ALA A 6 -49.88 13.21 -24.48
N ASN A 7 -49.43 12.66 -23.34
CA ASN A 7 -48.46 13.33 -22.46
C ASN A 7 -46.99 13.08 -22.86
N LEU A 8 -46.71 12.13 -23.77
CA LEU A 8 -45.35 11.78 -24.18
C LEU A 8 -44.71 12.77 -25.17
N PHE A 9 -45.49 13.61 -25.86
CA PHE A 9 -44.99 14.61 -26.82
C PHE A 9 -44.93 16.04 -26.25
N ASN A 10 -45.27 16.23 -24.96
CA ASN A 10 -45.21 17.55 -24.36
C ASN A 10 -43.76 17.92 -24.03
N LEU A 11 -43.22 18.88 -24.78
CA LEU A 11 -41.83 19.35 -24.65
C LEU A 11 -41.49 19.79 -23.22
N THR A 12 -42.43 20.40 -22.50
CA THR A 12 -42.22 20.81 -21.10
C THR A 12 -42.07 19.61 -20.16
N TYR A 13 -42.83 18.53 -20.42
CA TYR A 13 -42.76 17.30 -19.64
C TYR A 13 -41.42 16.57 -19.87
N LEU A 14 -40.95 16.52 -21.13
CA LEU A 14 -39.65 15.96 -21.49
C LEU A 14 -38.48 16.78 -20.92
N LEU A 15 -38.57 18.12 -20.94
CA LEU A 15 -37.58 19.00 -20.32
C LEU A 15 -37.50 18.81 -18.80
N ASN A 16 -38.64 18.63 -18.13
CA ASN A 16 -38.67 18.34 -16.69
C ASN A 16 -38.03 16.98 -16.37
N ILE A 17 -38.36 15.92 -17.12
CA ILE A 17 -37.75 14.58 -16.94
C ILE A 17 -36.23 14.66 -17.14
N ALA A 18 -35.78 15.32 -18.21
CA ALA A 18 -34.35 15.49 -18.48
C ALA A 18 -33.63 16.24 -17.34
N HIS A 19 -34.27 17.27 -16.77
CA HIS A 19 -33.74 18.02 -15.64
C HIS A 19 -33.62 17.14 -14.37
N TYR A 20 -34.65 16.33 -14.06
CA TYR A 20 -34.61 15.40 -12.92
C TYR A 20 -33.52 14.33 -13.09
N LEU A 21 -33.37 13.77 -14.29
CA LEU A 21 -32.32 12.78 -14.58
C LEU A 21 -30.91 13.38 -14.46
N LEU A 22 -30.73 14.64 -14.88
CA LEU A 22 -29.47 15.36 -14.75
C LEU A 22 -29.15 15.70 -13.29
N LEU A 23 -30.14 16.12 -12.50
CA LEU A 23 -29.98 16.34 -11.07
C LEU A 23 -29.64 15.04 -10.32
N PHE A 24 -30.29 13.92 -10.69
CA PHE A 24 -30.02 12.61 -10.11
C PHE A 24 -28.62 12.09 -10.46
N SER A 25 -28.16 12.28 -11.70
CA SER A 25 -26.82 11.87 -12.12
C SER A 25 -25.72 12.73 -11.46
N LEU A 26 -25.94 14.05 -11.32
CA LEU A 26 -25.06 14.95 -10.58
C LEU A 26 -25.02 14.62 -9.07
N ALA A 27 -26.17 14.29 -8.46
CA ALA A 27 -26.22 13.86 -7.06
C ALA A 27 -25.52 12.50 -6.83
N SER A 28 -25.69 11.54 -7.75
CA SER A 28 -25.05 10.22 -7.70
C SER A 28 -23.53 10.29 -7.90
N SER A 29 -23.05 11.19 -8.76
CA SER A 29 -21.63 11.47 -8.92
C SER A 29 -21.04 12.21 -7.70
N CYS A 30 -21.84 13.04 -7.01
CA CYS A 30 -21.46 13.65 -5.73
C CYS A 30 -21.35 12.62 -4.58
N LEU A 31 -22.19 11.58 -4.59
CA LEU A 31 -22.10 10.42 -3.68
C LEU A 31 -20.85 9.55 -3.94
N HIS A 32 -20.33 9.54 -5.18
CA HIS A 32 -19.06 8.87 -5.50
C HIS A 32 -17.82 9.69 -5.10
N LEU A 33 -17.93 11.02 -5.04
CA LEU A 33 -16.78 11.90 -4.76
C LEU A 33 -16.45 12.05 -3.26
N THR A 34 -17.24 11.47 -2.35
CA THR A 34 -17.18 11.74 -0.89
C THR A 34 -16.73 10.57 -0.01
N LYS A 35 -16.00 9.58 -0.54
CA LYS A 35 -15.37 8.54 0.30
C LYS A 35 -13.85 8.50 0.21
N LEU A 36 -13.18 9.62 0.47
CA LEU A 36 -11.97 9.54 1.29
C LEU A 36 -12.46 9.37 2.73
N ARG A 37 -12.87 8.14 3.09
CA ARG A 37 -13.17 7.85 4.49
C ARG A 37 -11.84 7.79 5.22
N LEU A 38 -11.42 8.95 5.72
CA LEU A 38 -10.43 9.02 6.78
C LEU A 38 -11.00 8.19 7.93
N VAL A 39 -10.48 6.98 8.03
CA VAL A 39 -10.65 6.16 9.22
C VAL A 39 -9.54 6.63 10.13
N ASP A 40 -9.92 7.06 11.33
CA ASP A 40 -9.07 7.80 12.24
C ASP A 40 -7.65 7.21 12.24
N GLY A 41 -6.68 8.01 11.77
CA GLY A 41 -5.30 7.61 11.58
C GLY A 41 -4.77 7.46 10.14
N CYS A 42 -5.49 6.95 9.14
CA CYS A 42 -5.00 6.92 7.74
C CYS A 42 -6.11 6.68 6.69
N ILE A 43 -5.77 6.77 5.41
CA ILE A 43 -6.72 6.57 4.32
C ILE A 43 -7.17 5.10 4.25
N GLN A 44 -8.48 4.86 4.17
CA GLN A 44 -9.05 3.51 4.23
C GLN A 44 -8.53 2.60 3.11
N GLU A 45 -8.38 3.11 1.89
CA GLU A 45 -7.87 2.36 0.75
C GLU A 45 -6.41 1.93 0.98
N GLU A 46 -5.58 2.83 1.53
CA GLU A 46 -4.17 2.56 1.86
C GLU A 46 -4.07 1.55 3.01
N ARG A 47 -4.92 1.68 4.02
CA ARG A 47 -5.04 0.72 5.12
C ARG A 47 -5.41 -0.67 4.62
N GLN A 48 -6.40 -0.78 3.74
CA GLN A 48 -6.81 -2.06 3.16
C GLN A 48 -5.71 -2.67 2.30
N ALA A 49 -4.99 -1.84 1.54
CA ALA A 49 -3.83 -2.27 0.78
C ALA A 49 -2.73 -2.85 1.68
N LEU A 50 -2.40 -2.19 2.80
CA LEU A 50 -1.42 -2.69 3.76
C LEU A 50 -1.86 -4.02 4.43
N LEU A 51 -3.14 -4.16 4.78
CA LEU A 51 -3.66 -5.41 5.34
C LEU A 51 -3.68 -6.53 4.30
N SER A 52 -4.03 -6.23 3.05
CA SER A 52 -3.95 -7.17 1.95
C SER A 52 -2.51 -7.60 1.68
N PHE A 53 -1.56 -6.66 1.72
CA PHE A 53 -0.13 -6.96 1.64
C PHE A 53 0.29 -7.92 2.76
N LYS A 54 -0.03 -7.60 4.02
CA LYS A 54 0.23 -8.46 5.19
C LYS A 54 -0.28 -9.89 5.02
N GLN A 55 -1.49 -10.08 4.47
CA GLN A 55 -2.10 -11.40 4.30
C GLN A 55 -1.34 -12.34 3.35
N HIS A 56 -0.51 -11.79 2.46
CA HIS A 56 0.28 -12.56 1.51
C HIS A 56 1.72 -12.80 1.99
N LEU A 57 2.02 -12.40 3.23
CA LEU A 57 3.30 -12.60 3.86
C LEU A 57 3.21 -13.66 4.96
N THR A 58 4.32 -14.37 5.12
CA THR A 58 4.61 -15.20 6.29
C THR A 58 5.56 -14.41 7.19
N ASP A 59 5.18 -14.24 8.45
CA ASP A 59 5.90 -13.43 9.45
C ASP A 59 6.08 -14.23 10.76
N PRO A 60 7.04 -15.16 10.82
CA PRO A 60 7.21 -16.05 11.99
C PRO A 60 7.63 -15.28 13.25
N SER A 61 8.41 -14.22 13.09
CA SER A 61 8.92 -13.37 14.19
C SER A 61 7.92 -12.29 14.64
N GLY A 62 6.74 -12.21 14.03
CA GLY A 62 5.67 -11.29 14.44
C GLY A 62 6.00 -9.81 14.24
N ARG A 63 6.89 -9.46 13.29
CA ARG A 63 7.32 -8.09 13.00
C ARG A 63 6.16 -7.19 12.54
N LEU A 64 5.12 -7.77 11.96
CA LEU A 64 3.89 -7.12 11.49
C LEU A 64 2.73 -7.23 12.51
N SER A 65 2.99 -7.65 13.74
CA SER A 65 1.97 -7.77 14.80
C SER A 65 1.17 -6.49 15.04
N SER A 66 1.84 -5.33 14.98
CA SER A 66 1.21 -4.01 15.14
C SER A 66 0.26 -3.62 14.00
N TRP A 67 0.30 -4.31 12.84
CA TRP A 67 -0.51 -4.00 11.67
C TRP A 67 -1.95 -4.49 11.84
N ALA A 68 -2.71 -3.81 12.70
CA ALA A 68 -4.09 -4.09 13.04
C ALA A 68 -4.84 -2.81 13.47
N GLY A 69 -6.17 -2.86 13.49
CA GLY A 69 -7.00 -1.71 13.87
C GLY A 69 -7.03 -0.62 12.80
N HIS A 70 -7.27 0.63 13.20
CA HIS A 70 -7.63 1.74 12.32
C HIS A 70 -6.48 2.73 12.04
N HIS A 71 -5.54 2.89 12.98
CA HIS A 71 -4.48 3.90 12.91
C HIS A 71 -3.20 3.38 12.24
N CYS A 72 -3.22 3.18 10.92
CA CYS A 72 -2.07 2.55 10.25
C CYS A 72 -0.76 3.34 10.31
N CYS A 73 -0.80 4.66 10.55
CA CYS A 73 0.41 5.46 10.76
C CYS A 73 1.12 5.19 12.10
N HIS A 74 0.53 4.42 13.01
CA HIS A 74 1.18 3.95 14.25
C HIS A 74 1.70 2.52 14.12
N TRP A 75 1.49 1.87 12.98
CA TRP A 75 2.03 0.53 12.76
C TRP A 75 3.54 0.60 12.65
N LYS A 76 4.23 -0.35 13.28
CA LYS A 76 5.69 -0.45 13.22
C LYS A 76 6.12 -0.53 11.76
N GLY A 77 7.10 0.30 11.40
CA GLY A 77 7.61 0.40 10.04
C GLY A 77 6.77 1.26 9.09
N VAL A 78 5.59 1.75 9.48
CA VAL A 78 4.76 2.63 8.64
C VAL A 78 4.92 4.07 9.09
N SER A 79 5.13 4.99 8.15
CA SER A 79 5.04 6.42 8.43
C SER A 79 4.18 7.13 7.38
N CYS A 80 3.52 8.20 7.83
CA CYS A 80 2.59 8.96 7.02
C CYS A 80 2.99 10.42 6.95
N ASP A 81 2.53 11.09 5.90
CA ASP A 81 2.57 12.54 5.83
C ASP A 81 1.62 13.17 6.87
N ASN A 82 2.11 14.15 7.62
CA ASN A 82 1.39 14.75 8.73
C ASN A 82 0.18 15.58 8.29
N ARG A 83 0.14 16.06 7.05
CA ARG A 83 -0.95 16.91 6.53
C ARG A 83 -2.03 16.09 5.82
N SER A 84 -1.61 15.23 4.90
CA SER A 84 -2.50 14.43 4.05
C SER A 84 -2.89 13.09 4.66
N ARG A 85 -2.22 12.66 5.74
CA ARG A 85 -2.39 11.33 6.38
C ARG A 85 -2.15 10.15 5.43
N ARG A 86 -1.47 10.41 4.31
CA ARG A 86 -1.06 9.42 3.30
C ARG A 86 0.12 8.61 3.80
N VAL A 87 0.16 7.32 3.52
CA VAL A 87 1.34 6.48 3.75
C VAL A 87 2.46 6.91 2.81
N THR A 88 3.61 7.31 3.36
CA THR A 88 4.75 7.82 2.60
C THR A 88 6.02 6.98 2.78
N LYS A 89 6.10 6.21 3.87
CA LYS A 89 7.23 5.34 4.19
C LYS A 89 6.74 3.97 4.69
N ILE A 90 7.35 2.91 4.16
CA ILE A 90 7.30 1.55 4.69
C ILE A 90 8.74 1.09 4.90
N ASP A 91 9.03 0.61 6.10
CA ASP A 91 10.34 0.18 6.56
C ASP A 91 10.20 -1.17 7.25
N LEU A 92 10.54 -2.21 6.50
CA LEU A 92 10.47 -3.60 6.89
C LEU A 92 11.84 -4.27 6.70
N ARG A 93 12.95 -3.50 6.77
CA ARG A 93 14.30 -4.06 6.87
C ARG A 93 14.36 -5.06 8.02
N ASN A 94 14.93 -6.23 7.78
CA ASN A 94 15.20 -7.18 8.85
C ASN A 94 16.40 -6.71 9.67
N THR A 95 16.21 -6.60 10.98
CA THR A 95 17.22 -6.07 11.93
C THR A 95 17.82 -7.18 12.77
N TYR A 96 17.73 -8.44 12.33
CA TYR A 96 18.31 -9.56 13.06
C TYR A 96 19.84 -9.43 13.17
N GLU A 97 20.50 -9.07 12.07
CA GLU A 97 21.96 -8.87 12.02
C GLU A 97 22.45 -7.75 12.93
N ASP A 98 21.64 -6.71 13.17
CA ASP A 98 22.01 -5.58 14.04
C ASP A 98 22.36 -6.06 15.47
N ARG A 99 21.81 -7.20 15.92
CA ARG A 99 22.10 -7.81 17.24
C ARG A 99 23.55 -8.30 17.40
N PHE A 100 24.28 -8.50 16.31
CA PHE A 100 25.65 -9.03 16.34
C PHE A 100 26.72 -7.93 16.23
N PHE A 101 26.31 -6.70 15.88
CA PHE A 101 27.24 -5.58 15.64
C PHE A 101 27.13 -4.45 16.66
N ASP A 102 26.05 -4.40 17.46
CA ASP A 102 25.79 -3.28 18.39
C ASP A 102 26.47 -3.42 19.77
N ASP A 103 26.89 -4.63 20.19
CA ASP A 103 27.48 -4.87 21.51
C ASP A 103 28.93 -5.38 21.42
N ALA A 104 29.89 -4.46 21.46
CA ALA A 104 31.33 -4.77 21.39
C ALA A 104 31.92 -5.37 22.70
N ASP A 105 31.16 -5.32 23.80
CA ASP A 105 31.64 -5.68 25.15
C ASP A 105 31.02 -6.97 25.72
N ASP A 106 30.04 -7.56 25.03
CA ASP A 106 29.50 -8.88 25.34
C ASP A 106 29.97 -9.83 24.23
N TYR A 107 30.32 -11.08 24.56
CA TYR A 107 30.51 -12.08 23.52
C TYR A 107 29.13 -12.33 22.92
N GLY A 108 28.79 -11.55 21.88
CA GLY A 108 27.49 -11.60 21.23
C GLY A 108 27.06 -13.03 20.94
N GLU A 109 25.75 -13.26 20.95
CA GLU A 109 25.18 -14.57 20.65
C GLU A 109 25.83 -15.14 19.37
N GLU A 110 26.15 -16.44 19.38
CA GLU A 110 26.67 -17.10 18.19
C GLU A 110 25.64 -16.98 17.05
N TRP A 111 26.10 -16.78 15.82
CA TRP A 111 25.20 -16.68 14.67
C TRP A 111 24.35 -17.95 14.54
N ASP A 112 23.06 -17.81 14.85
CA ASP A 112 22.07 -18.85 14.62
C ASP A 112 21.38 -18.60 13.28
N GLU A 113 21.76 -19.41 12.29
CA GLU A 113 21.22 -19.38 10.93
C GLU A 113 19.72 -19.72 10.89
N ALA A 114 19.24 -20.63 11.76
CA ALA A 114 17.83 -20.97 11.82
C ALA A 114 17.01 -19.80 12.37
N ALA A 115 17.51 -19.13 13.41
CA ALA A 115 16.85 -17.96 13.98
C ALA A 115 16.90 -16.75 13.01
N TYR A 116 17.98 -16.57 12.25
CA TYR A 116 18.00 -15.59 11.15
C TYR A 116 16.91 -15.90 10.12
N GLU A 117 16.82 -17.14 9.65
CA GLU A 117 15.79 -17.55 8.71
C GLU A 117 14.37 -17.34 9.28
N GLU A 118 14.12 -17.62 10.56
CA GLU A 118 12.82 -17.35 11.19
C GLU A 118 12.51 -15.84 11.35
N SER A 119 13.52 -14.98 11.34
CA SER A 119 13.35 -13.53 11.41
C SER A 119 12.88 -12.88 10.09
N CYS A 120 13.16 -13.55 8.95
CA CYS A 120 12.84 -13.06 7.62
C CYS A 120 11.34 -13.03 7.34
N LEU A 121 10.85 -11.92 6.78
CA LEU A 121 9.54 -11.92 6.12
C LEU A 121 9.63 -12.76 4.85
N ARG A 122 8.64 -13.64 4.64
CA ARG A 122 8.52 -14.49 3.46
C ARG A 122 7.21 -14.24 2.71
N GLY A 123 7.11 -14.77 1.50
CA GLY A 123 5.88 -14.71 0.70
C GLY A 123 5.99 -13.75 -0.47
N ASN A 124 4.84 -13.32 -1.00
CA ASN A 124 4.78 -12.62 -2.28
C ASN A 124 4.32 -11.17 -2.13
N ILE A 125 5.05 -10.25 -2.76
CA ILE A 125 4.60 -8.87 -2.92
C ILE A 125 3.50 -8.84 -3.99
N THR A 126 2.34 -8.30 -3.62
CA THR A 126 1.16 -8.26 -4.50
C THR A 126 0.83 -6.84 -4.95
N SER A 127 -0.10 -6.73 -5.91
CA SER A 127 -0.54 -5.44 -6.48
C SER A 127 -1.24 -4.53 -5.48
N SER A 128 -1.57 -5.05 -4.29
CA SER A 128 -2.08 -4.28 -3.16
C SER A 128 -1.22 -3.03 -2.87
N LEU A 129 0.11 -3.14 -2.87
CA LEU A 129 1.01 -2.01 -2.64
C LEU A 129 0.88 -0.89 -3.69
N LEU A 130 0.41 -1.20 -4.90
CA LEU A 130 0.21 -0.19 -5.94
C LEU A 130 -0.87 0.83 -5.57
N SER A 131 -1.72 0.55 -4.58
CA SER A 131 -2.68 1.51 -4.03
C SER A 131 -2.02 2.64 -3.23
N LEU A 132 -0.78 2.46 -2.78
CA LEU A 132 -0.01 3.45 -2.01
C LEU A 132 0.65 4.46 -2.94
N LYS A 133 -0.16 5.30 -3.58
CA LYS A 133 0.28 6.23 -4.64
C LYS A 133 1.27 7.30 -4.18
N HIS A 134 1.41 7.51 -2.87
CA HIS A 134 2.31 8.49 -2.27
C HIS A 134 3.50 7.85 -1.54
N LEU A 135 3.65 6.53 -1.65
CA LEU A 135 4.79 5.82 -1.07
C LEU A 135 6.08 6.30 -1.75
N SER A 136 6.97 6.87 -0.94
CA SER A 136 8.20 7.51 -1.38
C SER A 136 9.46 6.83 -0.84
N TYR A 137 9.32 6.10 0.26
CA TYR A 137 10.38 5.30 0.87
C TYR A 137 9.87 3.88 1.07
N LEU A 138 10.62 2.92 0.55
CA LEU A 138 10.37 1.50 0.76
C LEU A 138 11.68 0.79 1.08
N ASP A 139 11.79 0.23 2.27
CA ASP A 139 12.88 -0.65 2.65
C ASP A 139 12.33 -2.04 2.98
N LEU A 140 12.79 -3.03 2.24
CA LEU A 140 12.45 -4.44 2.38
C LEU A 140 13.71 -5.30 2.52
N SER A 141 14.87 -4.71 2.80
CA SER A 141 16.13 -5.45 2.80
C SER A 141 16.16 -6.58 3.81
N ASP A 142 17.01 -7.58 3.52
CA ASP A 142 17.32 -8.68 4.43
C ASP A 142 16.10 -9.57 4.75
N ASN A 143 15.20 -9.71 3.77
CA ASN A 143 14.02 -10.58 3.85
C ASN A 143 14.04 -11.62 2.73
N ASN A 144 13.08 -12.53 2.70
CA ASN A 144 12.99 -13.57 1.67
C ASN A 144 11.66 -13.49 0.91
N LEU A 145 11.53 -12.44 0.10
CA LEU A 145 10.32 -12.08 -0.62
C LEU A 145 10.39 -12.50 -2.09
N GLN A 146 9.20 -12.62 -2.70
CA GLN A 146 8.99 -12.87 -4.13
C GLN A 146 8.17 -11.73 -4.74
N GLY A 147 8.18 -11.61 -6.07
CA GLY A 147 7.31 -10.69 -6.80
C GLY A 147 7.76 -9.23 -6.73
N ILE A 148 9.05 -8.99 -6.46
CA ILE A 148 9.61 -7.65 -6.27
C ILE A 148 9.50 -6.80 -7.55
N SER A 149 9.37 -7.43 -8.71
CA SER A 149 9.09 -6.79 -9.99
C SER A 149 7.80 -5.94 -10.00
N ILE A 150 6.89 -6.12 -9.04
CA ILE A 150 5.71 -5.26 -8.93
C ILE A 150 6.03 -3.85 -8.43
N LEU A 151 7.11 -3.70 -7.66
CA LEU A 151 7.53 -2.42 -7.08
C LEU A 151 7.92 -1.41 -8.17
N CYS A 152 8.26 -1.90 -9.36
CA CYS A 152 8.62 -1.10 -10.53
C CYS A 152 7.47 -0.21 -11.05
N GLN A 153 6.24 -0.42 -10.56
CA GLN A 153 5.07 0.38 -10.88
C GLN A 153 4.80 1.48 -9.82
N LEU A 154 5.58 1.52 -8.73
CA LEU A 154 5.48 2.53 -7.69
C LEU A 154 6.25 3.80 -8.08
N GLN A 155 5.66 4.58 -8.98
CA GLN A 155 6.29 5.76 -9.59
C GLN A 155 6.66 6.87 -8.60
N SER A 156 6.08 6.88 -7.39
CA SER A 156 6.37 7.88 -6.35
C SER A 156 7.61 7.55 -5.52
N LEU A 157 8.20 6.37 -5.68
CA LEU A 157 9.39 5.96 -4.92
C LEU A 157 10.56 6.89 -5.21
N ARG A 158 11.19 7.34 -4.13
CA ARG A 158 12.42 8.13 -4.11
C ARG A 158 13.58 7.38 -3.46
N TYR A 159 13.26 6.45 -2.56
CA TYR A 159 14.17 5.52 -1.93
C TYR A 159 13.58 4.11 -2.04
N LEU A 160 14.40 3.16 -2.47
CA LEU A 160 14.07 1.75 -2.55
C LEU A 160 15.29 0.95 -2.10
N ASN A 161 15.14 0.17 -1.04
CA ASN A 161 16.12 -0.82 -0.62
C ASN A 161 15.49 -2.21 -0.61
N ILE A 162 16.14 -3.12 -1.32
CA ILE A 162 15.73 -4.52 -1.54
C ILE A 162 16.97 -5.42 -1.54
N SER A 163 18.10 -4.94 -0.99
CA SER A 163 19.31 -5.76 -0.85
C SER A 163 18.95 -7.00 -0.06
N PHE A 164 19.39 -8.17 -0.53
CA PHE A 164 19.11 -9.45 0.12
C PHE A 164 17.60 -9.68 0.40
N ALA A 165 16.70 -9.15 -0.44
CA ALA A 165 15.25 -9.27 -0.27
C ALA A 165 14.60 -10.30 -1.22
N SER A 166 15.30 -10.69 -2.31
CA SER A 166 14.74 -11.41 -3.46
C SER A 166 15.21 -12.86 -3.51
N SER A 167 14.26 -13.79 -3.55
CA SER A 167 14.53 -15.20 -3.89
C SER A 167 14.50 -15.49 -5.39
N ASP A 168 13.95 -14.57 -6.18
CA ASP A 168 13.68 -14.66 -7.62
C ASP A 168 14.73 -13.95 -8.50
N GLY A 169 15.76 -13.32 -7.91
CA GLY A 169 16.93 -12.77 -8.60
C GLY A 169 16.66 -11.61 -9.57
N GLY A 170 15.44 -11.06 -9.60
CA GLY A 170 14.93 -10.26 -10.72
C GLY A 170 14.54 -8.83 -10.37
N ILE A 171 15.50 -7.92 -10.23
CA ILE A 171 15.23 -6.46 -10.23
C ILE A 171 15.92 -5.69 -11.36
N HIS A 172 16.91 -6.30 -12.02
CA HIS A 172 17.92 -5.59 -12.81
C HIS A 172 17.35 -4.67 -13.92
N ASN A 173 16.18 -4.98 -14.47
CA ASN A 173 15.62 -4.21 -15.60
C ASN A 173 14.66 -3.09 -15.21
N CYS A 174 14.14 -3.08 -13.98
CA CYS A 174 13.01 -2.20 -13.66
C CYS A 174 13.37 -0.97 -12.82
N LEU A 175 14.57 -0.92 -12.24
CA LEU A 175 15.09 0.27 -11.57
C LEU A 175 15.15 1.47 -12.53
N PHE A 176 15.37 1.22 -13.83
CA PHE A 176 15.29 2.25 -14.87
C PHE A 176 13.89 2.83 -15.07
N ASN A 177 12.83 2.10 -14.70
CA ASN A 177 11.43 2.52 -14.83
C ASN A 177 10.96 3.40 -13.64
N LEU A 178 11.75 3.47 -12.57
CA LEU A 178 11.47 4.30 -11.40
C LEU A 178 12.10 5.68 -11.58
N THR A 179 11.38 6.53 -12.31
CA THR A 179 11.88 7.86 -12.73
C THR A 179 12.20 8.82 -11.59
N ASN A 180 11.57 8.65 -10.42
CA ASN A 180 11.77 9.49 -9.24
C ASN A 180 12.81 8.93 -8.24
N LEU A 181 13.38 7.75 -8.51
CA LEU A 181 14.32 7.10 -7.60
C LEU A 181 15.63 7.90 -7.57
N LYS A 182 16.09 8.26 -6.37
CA LYS A 182 17.41 8.88 -6.22
C LYS A 182 18.46 7.81 -6.45
N LYS A 183 19.33 8.03 -7.42
CA LYS A 183 20.56 7.25 -7.59
C LYS A 183 21.52 7.70 -6.49
N THR A 184 21.68 6.88 -5.46
CA THR A 184 22.73 7.02 -4.45
C THR A 184 23.82 6.02 -4.73
#